data_AF-A0A1G7XJN0-F1
#
_entry.id   AF-A0A1G7XJN0-F1
#
_cell.length_a   1.000
_cell.length_b   1.000
_cell.length_c   1.000
_cell.angle_alpha   90.00
_cell.angle_beta   90.00
_cell.angle_gamma   90.00
#
_symmetry.space_group_name_H-M   'P 1'
#
loop_
_entity.id
_entity.type
_entity.pdbx_description
1 polymer ?
#
loop_
_entity_poly.entity_id
_entity_poly.type
_entity_poly.pdbx_seq_one_letter_code
_entity_poly.pdbx_strand_id
1 'polypeptide(L)'
;MSIKKRYIALIAAAGIGIGWLTLGGTAAVMHYTSSTEFCVSCHTMQTPFEEYQGSVHFSNAKGIRAECSDCHIPSDPVSYLVTKIRASKDVYHEFVTGKIDTPEKYQAHRKELAEMVWQQMKDNDSATCRSCHTSDAMETYAQSRDAAKMHAYGKENNQTCIDCHKGVAHFAPEAELDSKAYDTLVAFTKRTKADAKTVYPISTIAMGELGSVNPTTELSVTSHDGDKRQVTLNAFQMKGAEQVLYMGKGQRAIVATLTEQGQQALQGDDFEADSYGNEWRAVSLNASIDQPVLDTLEPIWNYAKELDNVYCSTCHAKIPSEHFTVNAWGPVAKSMGGRTDISDANLEILTKFFQHHAKDVVSH
;
A
#
# COMPACT_ATOMS: atom_id res chain seq x y z
N MET A 1 25.16 -19.47 -65.94
CA MET A 1 24.13 -20.50 -65.65
C MET A 1 22.83 -19.79 -65.31
N SER A 2 21.89 -19.66 -66.26
CA SER A 2 20.62 -18.96 -66.02
C SER A 2 19.72 -19.87 -65.20
N ILE A 3 19.43 -19.50 -63.94
CA ILE A 3 18.44 -20.21 -63.13
C ILE A 3 17.10 -20.13 -63.88
N LYS A 4 16.54 -21.27 -64.26
CA LYS A 4 15.24 -21.31 -64.96
C LYS A 4 14.18 -20.76 -64.01
N LYS A 5 13.27 -19.91 -64.52
CA LYS A 5 12.18 -19.27 -63.75
C LYS A 5 11.40 -20.25 -62.85
N ARG A 6 11.26 -21.51 -63.27
CA ARG A 6 10.65 -22.60 -62.46
C ARG A 6 11.36 -22.89 -61.13
N TYR A 7 12.69 -22.80 -61.08
CA TYR A 7 13.44 -23.04 -59.84
C TYR A 7 13.33 -21.85 -58.88
N ILE A 8 13.26 -20.62 -59.40
CA ILE A 8 12.98 -19.43 -58.59
C ILE A 8 11.59 -19.54 -57.97
N ALA A 9 10.58 -19.95 -58.74
CA ALA A 9 9.22 -20.17 -58.25
C ALA A 9 9.14 -21.27 -57.19
N LEU A 10 9.86 -22.39 -57.37
CA LEU A 10 9.92 -23.47 -56.38
C LEU A 10 10.61 -23.03 -55.07
N ILE A 11 11.72 -22.30 -55.16
CA ILE A 11 12.42 -21.78 -53.97
C ILE A 11 11.54 -20.76 -53.23
N ALA A 12 10.85 -19.88 -53.96
CA ALA A 12 9.92 -18.94 -53.37
C ALA A 12 8.74 -19.65 -52.68
N ALA A 13 8.14 -20.65 -53.33
CA ALA A 13 7.06 -21.44 -52.74
C ALA A 13 7.51 -22.22 -51.50
N ALA A 14 8.70 -22.82 -51.54
CA ALA A 14 9.29 -23.50 -50.38
C ALA A 14 9.59 -22.51 -49.25
N GLY A 15 10.13 -21.33 -49.55
CA GLY A 15 10.39 -20.27 -48.57
C GLY A 15 9.11 -19.74 -47.92
N ILE A 16 8.04 -19.54 -48.70
CA ILE A 16 6.71 -19.17 -48.18
C ILE A 16 6.15 -20.30 -47.31
N GLY A 17 6.27 -21.55 -47.75
CA GLY A 17 5.82 -22.72 -46.97
C GLY A 17 6.52 -22.83 -45.62
N ILE A 18 7.85 -22.69 -45.60
CA ILE A 18 8.65 -22.69 -44.36
C ILE A 18 8.29 -21.49 -43.49
N GLY A 19 8.17 -20.29 -44.07
CA GLY A 19 7.77 -19.08 -43.34
C GLY A 19 6.40 -19.21 -42.69
N TRP A 20 5.43 -19.80 -43.41
CA TRP A 20 4.09 -20.02 -42.88
C TRP A 20 4.05 -21.08 -41.79
N LEU A 21 4.78 -22.19 -41.96
CA LEU A 21 4.88 -23.23 -40.93
C LEU A 21 5.56 -22.74 -39.65
N THR A 22 6.62 -21.92 -39.79
CA THR A 22 7.36 -21.39 -38.65
C THR A 22 6.58 -20.27 -37.97
N LEU A 23 6.30 -19.16 -38.66
CA LEU A 23 5.63 -18.00 -38.05
C LEU A 23 4.17 -18.30 -37.71
N GLY A 24 3.44 -18.94 -38.63
CA GLY A 24 2.04 -19.32 -38.40
C GLY A 24 1.91 -20.40 -37.32
N GLY A 25 2.82 -21.39 -37.31
CA GLY A 25 2.89 -22.39 -36.25
C GLY A 25 3.16 -21.77 -34.88
N THR A 26 4.15 -20.88 -34.78
CA THR A 26 4.46 -20.18 -33.52
C THR A 26 3.28 -19.31 -33.07
N ALA A 27 2.64 -18.57 -33.96
CA ALA A 27 1.46 -17.76 -33.64
C ALA A 27 0.29 -18.62 -33.12
N ALA A 28 0.03 -19.76 -33.76
CA ALA A 28 -1.02 -20.69 -33.32
C ALA A 28 -0.74 -21.24 -31.92
N VAL A 29 0.50 -21.64 -31.63
CA VAL A 29 0.90 -22.12 -30.29
C VAL A 29 0.79 -21.00 -29.25
N MET A 30 1.22 -19.78 -29.57
CA MET A 30 1.08 -18.64 -28.66
C MET A 30 -0.40 -18.37 -28.34
N HIS A 31 -1.27 -18.39 -29.36
CA HIS A 31 -2.71 -18.21 -29.15
C HIS A 31 -3.31 -19.34 -28.32
N TYR A 32 -2.99 -20.60 -28.62
CA TYR A 32 -3.47 -21.75 -27.84
C TYR A 32 -3.04 -21.68 -26.38
N THR A 33 -1.77 -21.33 -26.11
CA THR A 33 -1.26 -21.15 -24.74
C THR A 33 -1.84 -19.91 -24.02
N SER A 34 -2.73 -19.16 -24.67
CA SER A 34 -3.49 -18.05 -24.08
C SER A 34 -4.94 -18.43 -23.77
N SER A 35 -5.38 -19.64 -24.14
CA SER A 35 -6.75 -20.06 -23.87
C SER A 35 -6.94 -20.36 -22.39
N THR A 36 -8.15 -20.13 -21.89
CA THR A 36 -8.55 -20.54 -20.53
C THR A 36 -8.34 -22.05 -20.34
N GLU A 37 -8.63 -22.86 -21.36
CA GLU A 37 -8.39 -24.31 -21.34
C GLU A 37 -6.92 -24.67 -21.06
N PHE A 38 -5.97 -23.95 -21.68
CA PHE A 38 -4.55 -24.16 -21.41
C PHE A 38 -4.18 -23.68 -20.01
N CYS A 39 -4.66 -22.50 -19.58
CA CYS A 39 -4.38 -21.96 -18.25
C CYS A 39 -4.82 -22.93 -17.14
N VAL A 40 -6.02 -23.50 -17.24
CA VAL A 40 -6.56 -24.43 -16.23
C VAL A 40 -6.07 -25.88 -16.39
N SER A 41 -5.17 -26.14 -17.34
CA SER A 41 -4.57 -27.47 -17.49
C SER A 41 -3.61 -27.83 -16.36
N CYS A 42 -3.14 -26.83 -15.61
CA CYS A 42 -2.36 -27.00 -14.38
C CYS A 42 -3.28 -27.02 -13.16
N HIS A 43 -3.03 -27.97 -12.24
CA HIS A 43 -3.82 -28.12 -11.01
C HIS A 43 -3.80 -26.87 -10.12
N THR A 44 -2.69 -26.11 -10.12
CA THR A 44 -2.54 -24.87 -9.35
C THR A 44 -3.43 -23.74 -9.82
N MET A 45 -3.93 -23.81 -11.05
CA MET A 45 -4.85 -22.81 -11.63
C MET A 45 -6.33 -23.12 -11.34
N GLN A 46 -6.64 -24.25 -10.70
CA GLN A 46 -8.00 -24.61 -10.35
C GLN A 46 -8.61 -23.65 -9.31
N THR A 47 -7.82 -23.24 -8.30
CA THR A 47 -8.27 -22.27 -7.29
C THR A 47 -8.65 -20.92 -7.89
N PRO A 48 -7.78 -20.21 -8.65
CA PRO A 48 -8.19 -18.95 -9.27
C PRO A 48 -9.32 -19.12 -10.30
N PHE A 49 -9.44 -20.28 -10.95
CA PHE A 49 -10.55 -20.57 -11.86
C PHE A 49 -11.90 -20.64 -11.14
N GLU A 50 -11.97 -21.34 -10.00
CA GLU A 50 -13.20 -21.43 -9.19
C GLU A 50 -13.64 -20.06 -8.67
N GLU A 51 -12.69 -19.21 -8.27
CA GLU A 51 -12.99 -17.84 -7.86
C GLU A 51 -13.50 -16.99 -9.02
N TYR A 52 -12.85 -17.10 -10.18
CA TYR A 52 -13.29 -16.43 -11.41
C TYR A 52 -14.71 -16.83 -11.81
N GLN A 53 -15.09 -18.10 -11.65
CA GLN A 53 -16.45 -18.57 -11.91
C GLN A 53 -17.52 -17.88 -11.06
N GLY A 54 -17.15 -17.39 -9.87
CA GLY A 54 -18.02 -16.60 -9.00
C GLY A 54 -18.14 -15.13 -9.39
N SER A 55 -17.36 -14.65 -10.36
CA SER A 55 -17.29 -13.23 -10.73
C SER A 55 -18.28 -12.83 -11.83
N VAL A 56 -18.57 -11.53 -11.88
CA VAL A 56 -19.37 -10.93 -12.98
C VAL A 56 -18.71 -11.03 -14.35
N HIS A 57 -17.39 -11.29 -14.40
CA HIS A 57 -16.64 -11.47 -15.65
C HIS A 57 -16.81 -12.88 -16.23
N PHE A 58 -17.20 -13.86 -15.41
CA PHE A 58 -17.55 -15.20 -15.89
C PHE A 58 -19.03 -15.33 -16.27
N SER A 59 -19.92 -14.72 -15.47
CA SER A 59 -21.37 -14.81 -15.66
C SER A 59 -22.05 -13.48 -15.32
N ASN A 60 -22.80 -12.94 -16.28
CA ASN A 60 -23.56 -11.69 -16.10
C ASN A 60 -24.82 -11.68 -16.97
N ALA A 61 -25.73 -10.75 -16.66
CA ALA A 61 -27.00 -10.59 -17.37
C ALA A 61 -26.85 -10.14 -18.84
N LYS A 62 -25.65 -9.75 -19.28
CA LYS A 62 -25.37 -9.33 -20.66
C LYS A 62 -24.90 -10.48 -21.54
N GLY A 63 -24.60 -11.65 -20.96
CA GLY A 63 -24.11 -12.82 -21.71
C GLY A 63 -22.71 -12.65 -22.28
N ILE A 64 -21.91 -11.73 -21.73
CA ILE A 64 -20.52 -11.49 -22.14
C ILE A 64 -19.60 -12.23 -21.17
N ARG A 65 -18.61 -12.96 -21.67
CA ARG A 65 -17.60 -13.61 -20.84
C ARG A 65 -16.22 -13.10 -21.23
N ALA A 66 -15.45 -12.67 -20.24
CA ALA A 66 -14.03 -12.37 -20.41
C ALA A 66 -13.21 -13.60 -20.02
N GLU A 67 -12.36 -14.10 -20.90
CA GLU A 67 -11.48 -15.25 -20.67
C GLU A 67 -10.22 -14.85 -19.87
N CYS A 68 -9.43 -15.83 -19.41
CA CYS A 68 -8.23 -15.53 -18.60
C CYS A 68 -7.27 -14.57 -19.30
N SER A 69 -7.07 -14.74 -20.61
CA SER A 69 -6.17 -13.90 -21.41
C SER A 69 -6.68 -12.49 -21.62
N ASP A 70 -8.01 -12.28 -21.64
CA ASP A 70 -8.60 -10.94 -21.81
C ASP A 70 -8.21 -10.00 -20.66
N CYS A 71 -7.93 -10.55 -19.47
CA CYS A 71 -7.50 -9.79 -18.29
C CYS A 71 -5.98 -9.84 -18.06
N HIS A 72 -5.34 -10.99 -18.29
CA HIS A 72 -3.94 -11.22 -17.91
C HIS A 72 -2.92 -11.00 -19.03
N ILE A 73 -3.34 -10.96 -20.30
CA ILE A 73 -2.42 -10.89 -21.44
C ILE A 73 -2.79 -9.68 -22.31
N PRO A 74 -2.00 -8.60 -22.29
CA PRO A 74 -2.22 -7.46 -23.16
C PRO A 74 -2.21 -7.86 -24.64
N SER A 75 -3.06 -7.23 -25.44
CA SER A 75 -3.21 -7.55 -26.87
C SER A 75 -2.15 -6.90 -27.76
N ASP A 76 -1.41 -5.90 -27.27
CA ASP A 76 -0.34 -5.29 -28.05
C ASP A 76 0.83 -6.28 -28.25
N PRO A 77 1.45 -6.35 -29.45
CA PRO A 77 2.39 -7.42 -29.76
C PRO A 77 3.62 -7.49 -28.83
N VAL A 78 4.09 -6.34 -28.33
CA VAL A 78 5.30 -6.29 -27.51
C VAL A 78 4.98 -6.75 -26.09
N SER A 79 3.96 -6.18 -25.44
CA SER A 79 3.57 -6.60 -24.10
C SER A 79 3.03 -8.03 -24.08
N TYR A 80 2.33 -8.45 -25.14
CA TYR A 80 1.93 -9.84 -25.32
C TYR A 80 3.14 -10.79 -25.22
N LEU A 81 4.20 -10.51 -26.00
CA LEU A 81 5.41 -11.32 -26.00
C LEU A 81 6.14 -11.26 -24.64
N VAL A 82 6.23 -10.07 -24.02
CA VAL A 82 6.84 -9.90 -22.69
C VAL A 82 6.09 -10.70 -21.64
N THR A 83 4.76 -10.67 -21.63
CA THR A 83 3.92 -11.47 -20.72
C THR A 83 4.13 -12.96 -20.96
N LYS A 84 4.19 -13.41 -22.21
CA LYS A 84 4.49 -14.82 -22.54
C LYS A 84 5.86 -15.27 -22.07
N ILE A 85 6.88 -14.43 -22.18
CA ILE A 85 8.21 -14.72 -21.64
C ILE A 85 8.16 -14.78 -20.10
N ARG A 86 7.46 -13.86 -19.44
CA ARG A 86 7.31 -13.86 -17.98
C ARG A 86 6.58 -15.12 -17.47
N ALA A 87 5.53 -15.55 -18.17
CA ALA A 87 4.76 -16.74 -17.86
C ALA A 87 5.59 -18.04 -17.90
N SER A 88 6.80 -18.03 -18.50
CA SER A 88 7.72 -19.17 -18.39
C SER A 88 8.13 -19.47 -16.94
N LYS A 89 8.08 -18.46 -16.05
CA LYS A 89 8.30 -18.63 -14.61
C LYS A 89 7.21 -19.47 -13.97
N ASP A 90 5.97 -19.33 -14.41
CA ASP A 90 4.85 -20.10 -13.87
C ASP A 90 5.04 -21.58 -14.18
N VAL A 91 5.47 -21.91 -15.41
CA VAL A 91 5.84 -23.28 -15.81
C VAL A 91 7.00 -23.81 -14.97
N TYR A 92 8.04 -23.01 -14.73
CA TYR A 92 9.15 -23.40 -13.86
C TYR A 92 8.69 -23.67 -12.42
N HIS A 93 7.83 -22.81 -11.87
CA HIS A 93 7.34 -22.96 -10.52
C HIS A 93 6.36 -24.11 -10.33
N GLU A 94 5.57 -24.41 -11.36
CA GLU A 94 4.67 -25.57 -11.41
C GLU A 94 5.46 -26.88 -11.43
N PHE A 95 6.37 -27.03 -12.39
CA PHE A 95 7.00 -28.33 -12.67
C PHE A 95 8.33 -28.57 -11.95
N VAL A 96 9.01 -27.52 -11.48
CA VAL A 96 10.34 -27.64 -10.86
C VAL A 96 10.30 -27.36 -9.37
N THR A 97 9.73 -26.22 -8.94
CA THR A 97 9.80 -25.82 -7.51
C THR A 97 8.59 -26.22 -6.70
N GLY A 98 7.41 -26.43 -7.32
CA GLY A 98 6.16 -26.63 -6.60
C GLY A 98 5.82 -25.47 -5.67
N LYS A 99 5.95 -24.21 -6.15
CA LYS A 99 5.84 -23.02 -5.27
C LYS A 99 4.43 -22.88 -4.66
N ILE A 100 3.40 -23.29 -5.40
CA ILE A 100 1.98 -23.18 -5.04
C ILE A 100 1.18 -24.47 -5.29
N ASP A 101 1.85 -25.62 -5.27
CA ASP A 101 1.28 -26.95 -5.62
C ASP A 101 0.27 -27.51 -4.59
N THR A 102 0.09 -26.84 -3.44
CA THR A 102 -0.96 -27.17 -2.46
C THR A 102 -1.79 -25.93 -2.12
N PRO A 103 -3.05 -26.11 -1.66
CA PRO A 103 -3.88 -24.99 -1.20
C PRO A 103 -3.17 -24.13 -0.15
N GLU A 104 -2.47 -24.72 0.81
CA GLU A 104 -1.76 -23.99 1.86
C GLU A 104 -0.64 -23.13 1.29
N LYS A 105 0.14 -23.67 0.34
CA LYS A 105 1.19 -22.90 -0.34
C LYS A 105 0.60 -21.80 -1.22
N TYR A 106 -0.51 -22.04 -1.91
CA TYR A 106 -1.21 -21.01 -2.67
C TYR A 106 -1.66 -19.87 -1.76
N GLN A 107 -2.32 -20.18 -0.64
CA GLN A 107 -2.76 -19.18 0.33
C GLN A 107 -1.57 -18.39 0.91
N ALA A 108 -0.48 -19.07 1.27
CA ALA A 108 0.73 -18.41 1.80
C ALA A 108 1.38 -17.43 0.81
N HIS A 109 1.21 -17.64 -0.50
CA HIS A 109 1.74 -16.75 -1.54
C HIS A 109 0.68 -15.86 -2.18
N ARG A 110 -0.59 -15.95 -1.76
CA ARG A 110 -1.73 -15.26 -2.37
C ARG A 110 -1.51 -13.76 -2.49
N LYS A 111 -1.03 -13.15 -1.39
CA LYS A 111 -0.74 -11.71 -1.34
C LYS A 111 0.38 -11.33 -2.31
N GLU A 112 1.51 -12.04 -2.29
CA GLU A 112 2.63 -11.82 -3.21
C GLU A 112 2.18 -11.90 -4.68
N LEU A 113 1.38 -12.92 -5.02
CA LEU A 113 0.88 -13.14 -6.38
C LEU A 113 -0.10 -12.05 -6.80
N ALA A 114 -1.03 -11.67 -5.92
CA ALA A 114 -2.01 -10.62 -6.18
C ALA A 114 -1.31 -9.26 -6.40
N GLU A 115 -0.40 -8.88 -5.51
CA GLU A 115 0.38 -7.64 -5.61
C GLU A 115 1.23 -7.61 -6.89
N MET A 116 1.84 -8.74 -7.27
CA MET A 116 2.58 -8.85 -8.53
C MET A 116 1.70 -8.58 -9.75
N VAL A 117 0.52 -9.19 -9.81
CA VAL A 117 -0.42 -8.98 -10.93
C VAL A 117 -0.97 -7.55 -10.93
N TRP A 118 -1.32 -7.00 -9.76
CA TRP A 118 -1.80 -5.62 -9.66
C TRP A 118 -0.74 -4.63 -10.09
N GLN A 119 0.52 -4.83 -9.71
CA GLN A 119 1.61 -3.97 -10.15
C GLN A 119 1.78 -4.04 -11.66
N GLN A 120 1.71 -5.22 -12.27
CA GLN A 120 1.77 -5.35 -13.73
C GLN A 120 0.62 -4.63 -14.44
N MET A 121 -0.60 -4.77 -13.93
CA MET A 121 -1.78 -4.04 -14.43
C MET A 121 -1.70 -2.54 -14.17
N LYS A 122 -0.94 -2.09 -13.18
CA LYS A 122 -0.73 -0.66 -12.93
C LYS A 122 0.33 -0.10 -13.88
N ASP A 123 1.45 -0.80 -14.03
CA ASP A 123 2.58 -0.39 -14.86
C ASP A 123 2.21 -0.25 -16.35
N ASN A 124 1.24 -1.04 -16.81
CA ASN A 124 0.75 -0.98 -18.19
C ASN A 124 -0.54 -0.14 -18.36
N ASP A 125 -0.87 0.71 -17.37
CA ASP A 125 -2.10 1.49 -17.35
C ASP A 125 -3.34 0.63 -17.63
N SER A 126 -3.48 -0.47 -16.89
CA SER A 126 -4.59 -1.44 -16.92
C SER A 126 -5.11 -1.70 -18.34
N ALA A 127 -4.18 -1.91 -19.28
CA ALA A 127 -4.48 -1.94 -20.72
C ALA A 127 -5.56 -2.97 -21.08
N THR A 128 -5.54 -4.12 -20.40
CA THR A 128 -6.53 -5.20 -20.56
C THR A 128 -7.90 -4.84 -19.99
N CYS A 129 -7.96 -4.06 -18.90
CA CYS A 129 -9.23 -3.52 -18.42
C CYS A 129 -9.80 -2.53 -19.44
N ARG A 130 -8.95 -1.64 -19.95
CA ARG A 130 -9.32 -0.55 -20.86
C ARG A 130 -9.68 -1.00 -22.27
N SER A 131 -9.30 -2.22 -22.69
CA SER A 131 -9.77 -2.77 -23.98
C SER A 131 -11.27 -3.03 -24.02
N CYS A 132 -11.91 -3.15 -22.84
CA CYS A 132 -13.34 -3.35 -22.70
C CYS A 132 -14.04 -2.22 -21.92
N HIS A 133 -13.35 -1.60 -20.96
CA HIS A 133 -13.87 -0.56 -20.08
C HIS A 133 -13.21 0.79 -20.37
N THR A 134 -13.69 1.49 -21.39
CA THR A 134 -13.19 2.82 -21.73
C THR A 134 -13.91 3.91 -20.92
N SER A 135 -13.16 4.94 -20.50
CA SER A 135 -13.72 6.01 -19.67
C SER A 135 -14.78 6.85 -20.38
N ASP A 136 -14.78 6.88 -21.71
CA ASP A 136 -15.76 7.59 -22.55
C ASP A 136 -17.05 6.79 -22.77
N ALA A 137 -17.00 5.46 -22.72
CA ALA A 137 -18.18 4.59 -22.82
C ALA A 137 -18.86 4.34 -21.46
N MET A 138 -18.22 4.76 -20.37
CA MET A 138 -18.71 4.54 -19.02
C MET A 138 -19.83 5.54 -18.65
N GLU A 139 -21.06 5.04 -18.53
CA GLU A 139 -22.24 5.87 -18.24
C GLU A 139 -22.27 6.34 -16.78
N THR A 140 -22.01 7.64 -16.55
CA THR A 140 -21.95 8.24 -15.21
C THR A 140 -23.30 8.30 -14.50
N TYR A 141 -24.41 8.43 -15.25
CA TYR A 141 -25.74 8.50 -14.65
C TYR A 141 -26.26 7.14 -14.17
N ALA A 142 -25.70 6.05 -14.69
CA ALA A 142 -26.01 4.69 -14.27
C ALA A 142 -25.19 4.24 -13.04
N GLN A 143 -24.22 5.06 -12.60
CA GLN A 143 -23.39 4.77 -11.44
C GLN A 143 -24.01 5.36 -10.17
N SER A 144 -23.58 4.86 -9.01
CA SER A 144 -23.83 5.58 -7.76
C SER A 144 -23.11 6.94 -7.78
N ARG A 145 -23.64 7.92 -7.05
CA ARG A 145 -23.05 9.27 -6.98
C ARG A 145 -21.59 9.25 -6.53
N ASP A 146 -21.28 8.37 -5.57
CA ASP A 146 -19.91 8.22 -5.06
C ASP A 146 -18.99 7.56 -6.08
N ALA A 147 -19.44 6.52 -6.80
CA ALA A 147 -18.65 5.90 -7.86
C ALA A 147 -18.34 6.87 -9.00
N ALA A 148 -19.32 7.66 -9.44
CA ALA A 148 -19.11 8.68 -10.46
C ALA A 148 -18.09 9.75 -10.02
N LYS A 149 -18.15 10.18 -8.75
CA LYS A 149 -17.17 11.11 -8.16
C LYS A 149 -15.77 10.49 -8.12
N MET A 150 -15.65 9.23 -7.71
CA MET A 150 -14.36 8.54 -7.63
C MET A 150 -13.76 8.27 -9.01
N HIS A 151 -14.56 7.94 -10.02
CA HIS A 151 -14.08 7.83 -11.41
C HIS A 151 -13.59 9.17 -11.96
N ALA A 152 -14.28 10.28 -11.66
CA ALA A 152 -13.81 11.61 -12.03
C ALA A 152 -12.47 11.95 -11.36
N TYR A 153 -12.35 11.68 -10.06
CA TYR A 153 -11.11 11.85 -9.30
C TYR A 153 -9.96 11.01 -9.87
N GLY A 154 -10.20 9.73 -10.15
CA GLY A 154 -9.18 8.83 -10.71
C GLY A 154 -8.66 9.31 -12.06
N LYS A 155 -9.55 9.81 -12.92
CA LYS A 155 -9.18 10.41 -14.21
C LYS A 155 -8.33 11.67 -14.05
N GLU A 156 -8.70 12.57 -13.13
CA GLU A 156 -7.95 13.81 -12.86
C GLU A 156 -6.55 13.54 -12.30
N ASN A 157 -6.40 12.46 -11.52
CA ASN A 157 -5.15 12.10 -10.84
C ASN A 157 -4.35 11.00 -11.56
N ASN A 158 -4.65 10.71 -12.83
CA ASN A 158 -3.99 9.66 -13.63
C ASN A 158 -3.91 8.30 -12.93
N GLN A 159 -4.96 7.92 -12.21
CA GLN A 159 -5.07 6.59 -11.58
C GLN A 159 -5.49 5.55 -12.63
N THR A 160 -5.02 4.32 -12.42
CA THR A 160 -5.35 3.16 -13.24
C THR A 160 -6.56 2.41 -12.67
N CYS A 161 -7.18 1.52 -13.45
CA CYS A 161 -8.36 0.76 -12.98
C CYS A 161 -8.04 -0.06 -11.73
N ILE A 162 -6.86 -0.69 -11.69
CA ILE A 162 -6.44 -1.60 -10.62
C ILE A 162 -6.02 -0.87 -9.33
N ASP A 163 -5.84 0.46 -9.36
CA ASP A 163 -5.59 1.24 -8.15
C ASP A 163 -6.78 1.20 -7.18
N CYS A 164 -8.00 1.03 -7.71
CA CYS A 164 -9.24 0.91 -6.93
C CYS A 164 -9.90 -0.46 -7.04
N HIS A 165 -9.97 -1.04 -8.24
CA HIS A 165 -10.68 -2.29 -8.49
C HIS A 165 -9.77 -3.50 -8.24
N LYS A 166 -9.41 -3.74 -6.98
CA LYS A 166 -8.70 -4.96 -6.55
C LYS A 166 -9.70 -6.07 -6.24
N GLY A 167 -9.31 -7.32 -6.46
CA GLY A 167 -10.18 -8.49 -6.21
C GLY A 167 -11.37 -8.61 -7.18
N VAL A 168 -11.20 -8.20 -8.44
CA VAL A 168 -12.28 -8.15 -9.45
C VAL A 168 -12.85 -9.53 -9.79
N ALA A 169 -11.97 -10.50 -10.00
CA ALA A 169 -12.32 -11.86 -10.41
C ALA A 169 -11.83 -12.93 -9.42
N HIS A 170 -10.88 -12.58 -8.56
CA HIS A 170 -10.27 -13.48 -7.58
C HIS A 170 -10.44 -12.87 -6.19
N PHE A 171 -10.57 -13.69 -5.16
CA PHE A 171 -10.72 -13.15 -3.81
C PHE A 171 -9.45 -12.39 -3.41
N ALA A 172 -9.64 -11.14 -2.99
CA ALA A 172 -8.55 -10.32 -2.48
C ALA A 172 -7.88 -11.03 -1.29
N PRO A 173 -6.54 -10.95 -1.17
CA PRO A 173 -5.86 -11.44 0.01
C PRO A 173 -6.40 -10.74 1.26
N GLU A 174 -6.45 -11.49 2.37
CA GLU A 174 -6.75 -10.90 3.67
C GLU A 174 -5.66 -9.88 4.04
N ALA A 175 -6.08 -8.80 4.71
CA ALA A 175 -5.18 -7.74 5.15
C ALA A 175 -4.37 -8.18 6.37
N GLU A 176 -3.52 -9.18 6.21
CA GLU A 176 -2.59 -9.59 7.26
C GLU A 176 -1.31 -8.74 7.18
N LEU A 177 -1.02 -8.03 8.27
CA LEU A 177 0.28 -7.40 8.47
C LEU A 177 1.26 -8.50 8.88
N ASP A 178 2.32 -8.69 8.09
CA ASP A 178 3.37 -9.64 8.41
C ASP A 178 3.96 -9.30 9.79
N SER A 179 3.91 -10.24 10.74
CA SER A 179 4.47 -10.07 12.08
C SER A 179 5.95 -9.69 12.03
N LYS A 180 6.66 -10.10 10.97
CA LYS A 180 8.06 -9.71 10.72
C LYS A 180 8.26 -8.22 10.53
N ALA A 181 7.27 -7.48 10.01
CA ALA A 181 7.40 -6.04 9.81
C ALA A 181 7.52 -5.31 11.16
N TYR A 182 6.69 -5.70 12.13
CA TYR A 182 6.78 -5.19 13.49
C TYR A 182 8.03 -5.68 14.22
N ASP A 183 8.37 -6.97 14.08
CA ASP A 183 9.61 -7.52 14.66
C ASP A 183 10.86 -6.80 14.14
N THR A 184 10.85 -6.42 12.85
CA THR A 184 11.92 -5.64 12.23
C THR A 184 12.00 -4.24 12.85
N LEU A 185 10.87 -3.56 13.05
CA LEU A 185 10.81 -2.28 13.75
C LEU A 185 11.39 -2.39 15.17
N VAL A 186 11.00 -3.41 15.94
CA VAL A 186 11.51 -3.70 17.28
C VAL A 186 13.00 -4.06 17.25
N ALA A 187 13.49 -4.71 16.20
CA ALA A 187 14.91 -4.99 16.05
C ALA A 187 15.74 -3.71 15.88
N PHE A 188 15.20 -2.66 15.25
CA PHE A 188 15.86 -1.36 15.15
C PHE A 188 15.96 -0.66 16.51
N THR A 189 14.96 -0.76 17.40
CA THR A 189 15.06 -0.14 18.73
C THR A 189 16.19 -0.72 19.58
N LYS A 190 16.52 -2.00 19.38
CA LYS A 190 17.66 -2.66 20.05
C LYS A 190 19.02 -2.17 19.55
N ARG A 191 19.05 -1.49 18.40
CA ARG A 191 20.27 -0.90 17.82
C ARG A 191 20.47 0.56 18.23
N THR A 192 19.43 1.19 18.77
CA THR A 192 19.49 2.56 19.28
C THR A 192 20.50 2.66 20.41
N LYS A 193 21.52 3.50 20.25
CA LYS A 193 22.56 3.66 21.26
C LYS A 193 22.00 4.31 22.53
N ALA A 194 22.60 4.00 23.68
CA ALA A 194 22.21 4.59 24.96
C ALA A 194 22.48 6.11 24.99
N ASP A 195 23.54 6.56 24.32
CA ASP A 195 23.99 7.96 24.21
C ASP A 195 23.39 8.71 23.00
N ALA A 196 22.36 8.16 22.35
CA ALA A 196 21.64 8.86 21.28
C ALA A 196 21.06 10.17 21.82
N LYS A 197 21.34 11.29 21.15
CA LYS A 197 20.92 12.63 21.60
C LYS A 197 19.41 12.86 21.46
N THR A 198 18.82 12.25 20.45
CA THR A 198 17.40 12.36 20.13
C THR A 198 16.86 10.97 19.92
N VAL A 199 15.69 10.71 20.49
CA VAL A 199 15.02 9.42 20.38
C VAL A 199 13.52 9.58 20.13
N TYR A 200 12.92 8.56 19.53
CA TYR A 200 11.52 8.52 19.11
C TYR A 200 10.86 7.23 19.60
N PRO A 201 9.78 7.29 20.41
CA PRO A 201 9.04 6.11 20.81
C PRO A 201 8.41 5.39 19.61
N ILE A 202 8.38 4.06 19.62
CA ILE A 202 7.71 3.27 18.57
C ILE A 202 6.25 2.93 18.90
N SER A 203 5.85 3.13 20.15
CA SER A 203 4.49 2.95 20.66
C SER A 203 4.19 4.09 21.64
N THR A 204 2.97 4.13 22.16
CA THR A 204 2.70 4.95 23.34
C THR A 204 3.49 4.37 24.52
N ILE A 205 4.29 5.21 25.18
CA ILE A 205 5.15 4.81 26.30
C ILE A 205 4.87 5.69 27.52
N ALA A 206 5.25 5.21 28.70
CA ALA A 206 5.01 5.91 29.96
C ALA A 206 6.16 6.88 30.25
N MET A 207 5.83 8.05 30.80
CA MET A 207 6.79 9.05 31.29
C MET A 207 6.85 9.01 32.82
N GLY A 208 6.93 7.81 33.39
CA GLY A 208 6.72 7.57 34.83
C GLY A 208 5.29 7.95 35.25
N GLU A 209 5.16 8.62 36.40
CA GLU A 209 3.87 9.09 36.93
C GLU A 209 3.36 10.37 36.24
N LEU A 210 4.14 10.97 35.33
CA LEU A 210 3.83 12.26 34.70
C LEU A 210 2.81 12.11 33.54
N GLY A 211 2.65 10.91 32.99
CA GLY A 211 1.73 10.65 31.89
C GLY A 211 2.28 9.68 30.85
N SER A 212 1.82 9.82 29.62
CA SER A 212 2.25 9.01 28.48
C SER A 212 2.60 9.88 27.28
N VAL A 213 3.52 9.39 26.45
CA VAL A 213 3.94 10.03 25.21
C VAL A 213 3.67 9.10 24.04
N ASN A 214 3.17 9.67 22.95
CA ASN A 214 2.76 8.95 21.75
C ASN A 214 3.98 8.56 20.87
N PRO A 215 3.82 7.56 19.98
CA PRO A 215 4.89 7.18 19.06
C PRO A 215 5.34 8.37 18.22
N THR A 216 6.57 8.32 17.70
CA THR A 216 7.19 9.31 16.80
C THR A 216 7.46 10.68 17.41
N THR A 217 7.06 10.90 18.66
CA THR A 217 7.36 12.12 19.40
C THR A 217 8.86 12.28 19.60
N GLU A 218 9.39 13.46 19.28
CA GLU A 218 10.79 13.78 19.48
C GLU A 218 11.11 13.98 20.97
N LEU A 219 12.10 13.24 21.47
CA LEU A 219 12.58 13.31 22.85
C LEU A 219 14.08 13.57 22.86
N SER A 220 14.52 14.64 23.53
CA SER A 220 15.94 14.96 23.70
C SER A 220 16.50 14.25 24.92
N VAL A 221 17.52 13.41 24.76
CA VAL A 221 18.15 12.65 25.86
C VAL A 221 19.12 13.55 26.62
N THR A 222 18.91 13.69 27.92
CA THR A 222 19.76 14.50 28.80
C THR A 222 20.76 13.65 29.59
N SER A 223 20.37 12.43 29.96
CA SER A 223 21.25 11.46 30.59
C SER A 223 20.71 10.04 30.40
N HIS A 224 21.54 9.03 30.59
CA HIS A 224 21.12 7.63 30.55
C HIS A 224 21.79 6.83 31.66
N ASP A 225 21.09 5.81 32.15
CA ASP A 225 21.60 4.78 33.06
C ASP A 225 21.10 3.41 32.58
N GLY A 226 22.00 2.66 31.93
CA GLY A 226 21.62 1.47 31.16
C GLY A 226 20.60 1.81 30.07
N ASP A 227 19.46 1.13 30.08
CA ASP A 227 18.36 1.34 29.14
C ASP A 227 17.41 2.49 29.55
N LYS A 228 17.51 2.97 30.80
CA LYS A 228 16.71 4.09 31.29
C LYS A 228 17.31 5.40 30.77
N ARG A 229 16.46 6.25 30.21
CA ARG A 229 16.85 7.57 29.69
C ARG A 229 16.07 8.65 30.41
N GLN A 230 16.78 9.68 30.84
CA GLN A 230 16.16 10.97 31.16
C GLN A 230 16.03 11.74 29.86
N VAL A 231 14.81 12.19 29.59
CA VAL A 231 14.45 12.87 28.35
C VAL A 231 13.75 14.17 28.65
N THR A 232 13.92 15.11 27.73
CA THR A 232 13.17 16.37 27.68
C THR A 232 12.24 16.32 26.47
N LEU A 233 10.95 16.46 26.74
CA LEU A 233 9.91 16.64 25.74
C LEU A 233 9.63 18.14 25.58
N ASN A 234 9.73 18.66 24.35
CA ASN A 234 9.29 20.01 24.02
C ASN A 234 8.02 19.94 23.18
N ALA A 235 6.98 20.66 23.59
CA ALA A 235 5.67 20.60 22.96
C ALA A 235 4.87 21.90 23.20
N PHE A 236 3.64 21.95 22.69
CA PHE A 236 2.72 23.06 22.91
C PHE A 236 1.51 22.62 23.73
N GLN A 237 1.04 23.48 24.62
CA GLN A 237 -0.17 23.25 25.42
C GLN A 237 -1.21 24.32 25.09
N MET A 238 -2.47 23.89 24.93
CA MET A 238 -3.61 24.78 24.71
C MET A 238 -4.36 25.03 26.03
N LYS A 239 -4.74 26.27 26.28
CA LYS A 239 -5.54 26.64 27.46
C LYS A 239 -6.91 25.95 27.43
N GLY A 240 -7.33 25.38 28.56
CA GLY A 240 -8.53 24.56 28.68
C GLY A 240 -8.36 23.09 28.26
N ALA A 241 -7.16 22.70 27.79
CA ALA A 241 -6.80 21.33 27.46
C ALA A 241 -5.44 20.95 28.08
N GLU A 242 -5.21 21.35 29.33
CA GLU A 242 -3.92 21.25 30.02
C GLU A 242 -3.40 19.81 30.17
N GLN A 243 -4.30 18.82 30.16
CA GLN A 243 -3.92 17.40 30.17
C GLN A 243 -3.28 16.91 28.86
N VAL A 244 -3.26 17.71 27.79
CA VAL A 244 -2.80 17.29 26.45
C VAL A 244 -1.68 18.19 25.95
N LEU A 245 -0.63 17.57 25.40
CA LEU A 245 0.44 18.25 24.68
C LEU A 245 0.36 17.98 23.18
N TYR A 246 0.66 19.01 22.40
CA TYR A 246 0.52 19.05 20.95
C TYR A 246 1.86 19.29 20.24
N MET A 247 1.98 18.77 19.02
CA MET A 247 3.18 18.90 18.18
C MET A 247 3.49 20.35 17.80
N GLY A 248 2.46 21.18 17.59
CA GLY A 248 2.61 22.56 17.09
C GLY A 248 1.46 23.46 17.54
N LYS A 249 1.69 24.79 17.56
CA LYS A 249 0.63 25.78 17.78
C LYS A 249 -0.43 25.64 16.68
N GLY A 250 -1.71 25.49 17.06
CA GLY A 250 -2.81 25.29 16.12
C GLY A 250 -2.88 23.89 15.47
N GLN A 251 -1.94 23.00 15.78
CA GLN A 251 -1.88 21.63 15.28
C GLN A 251 -2.34 20.63 16.35
N ARG A 252 -3.51 20.04 16.17
CA ARG A 252 -4.15 19.05 17.03
C ARG A 252 -3.53 17.64 16.89
N ALA A 253 -2.23 17.55 16.63
CA ALA A 253 -1.46 16.31 16.71
C ALA A 253 -0.97 16.13 18.14
N ILE A 254 -1.62 15.23 18.88
CA ILE A 254 -1.31 14.96 20.28
C ILE A 254 0.02 14.19 20.37
N VAL A 255 0.99 14.74 21.08
CA VAL A 255 2.28 14.10 21.35
C VAL A 255 2.36 13.47 22.73
N ALA A 256 1.62 14.00 23.72
CA ALA A 256 1.57 13.40 25.06
C ALA A 256 0.25 13.70 25.79
N THR A 257 -0.09 12.85 26.75
CA THR A 257 -1.18 13.04 27.70
C THR A 257 -0.62 13.03 29.11
N LEU A 258 -1.00 14.00 29.94
CA LEU A 258 -0.41 14.23 31.26
C LEU A 258 -1.36 13.88 32.39
N THR A 259 -0.80 13.35 33.47
CA THR A 259 -1.48 13.27 34.77
C THR A 259 -1.51 14.65 35.43
N GLU A 260 -2.19 14.79 36.57
CA GLU A 260 -2.12 16.00 37.39
C GLU A 260 -0.68 16.33 37.82
N GLN A 261 0.13 15.30 38.12
CA GLN A 261 1.55 15.47 38.45
C GLN A 261 2.35 15.97 37.24
N GLY A 262 2.08 15.41 36.06
CA GLY A 262 2.69 15.87 34.81
C GLY A 262 2.40 17.34 34.52
N GLN A 263 1.14 17.76 34.72
CA GLN A 263 0.75 19.16 34.52
C GLN A 263 1.49 20.12 35.46
N GLN A 264 1.73 19.72 36.71
CA GLN A 264 2.48 20.52 37.69
C GLN A 264 3.99 20.53 37.41
N ALA A 265 4.52 19.49 36.77
CA ALA A 265 5.93 19.37 36.42
C ALA A 265 6.32 20.12 35.14
N LEU A 266 5.35 20.64 34.38
CA LEU A 266 5.61 21.41 33.16
C LEU A 266 6.33 22.71 33.45
N GLN A 267 7.36 22.98 32.66
CA GLN A 267 8.00 24.28 32.56
C GLN A 267 7.56 24.92 31.26
N GLY A 268 7.16 26.18 31.26
CA GLY A 268 6.72 26.81 30.02
C GLY A 268 6.47 28.28 30.17
N ASP A 269 6.29 28.91 29.02
CA ASP A 269 6.06 30.34 28.90
C ASP A 269 4.61 30.71 29.26
N ASP A 270 4.33 32.01 29.26
CA ASP A 270 2.98 32.53 29.35
C ASP A 270 2.14 32.15 28.13
N PHE A 271 0.82 32.12 28.30
CA PHE A 271 -0.10 31.85 27.22
C PHE A 271 -0.17 33.02 26.22
N GLU A 272 -0.09 32.69 24.93
CA GLU A 272 -0.21 33.62 23.82
C GLU A 272 -1.37 33.22 22.91
N ALA A 273 -2.19 34.19 22.50
CA ALA A 273 -3.28 33.95 21.57
C ALA A 273 -2.79 33.74 20.13
N ASP A 274 -3.35 32.76 19.44
CA ASP A 274 -3.21 32.57 18.00
C ASP A 274 -4.16 33.46 17.20
N SER A 275 -4.07 33.40 15.87
CA SER A 275 -4.91 34.16 14.94
C SER A 275 -6.42 33.85 15.03
N TYR A 276 -6.79 32.79 15.75
CA TYR A 276 -8.17 32.32 15.92
C TYR A 276 -8.66 32.53 17.37
N GLY A 277 -7.86 33.16 18.22
CA GLY A 277 -8.19 33.44 19.62
C GLY A 277 -7.97 32.26 20.57
N ASN A 278 -7.34 31.17 20.13
CA ASN A 278 -6.93 30.10 21.04
C ASN A 278 -5.62 30.48 21.72
N GLU A 279 -5.53 30.26 23.02
CA GLU A 279 -4.33 30.55 23.81
C GLU A 279 -3.42 29.32 23.89
N TRP A 280 -2.15 29.49 23.51
CA TRP A 280 -1.12 28.46 23.46
C TRP A 280 0.13 28.88 24.23
N ARG A 281 0.83 27.92 24.83
CA ARG A 281 2.18 28.13 25.37
C ARG A 281 3.13 27.02 24.92
N ALA A 282 4.41 27.38 24.76
CA ALA A 282 5.46 26.39 24.63
C ALA A 282 5.78 25.82 26.01
N VAL A 283 5.93 24.49 26.09
CA VAL A 283 6.24 23.80 27.33
C VAL A 283 7.33 22.78 27.13
N SER A 284 8.05 22.52 28.21
CA SER A 284 9.07 21.50 28.34
C SER A 284 8.74 20.61 29.54
N LEU A 285 8.91 19.29 29.37
CA LEU A 285 8.73 18.31 30.43
C LEU A 285 9.95 17.40 30.49
N ASN A 286 10.55 17.31 31.67
CA ASN A 286 11.60 16.32 31.94
C ASN A 286 10.95 15.05 32.50
N ALA A 287 11.25 13.91 31.87
CA ALA A 287 10.70 12.63 32.26
C ALA A 287 11.74 11.51 32.14
N SER A 288 11.50 10.43 32.87
CA SER A 288 12.25 9.19 32.71
C SER A 288 11.46 8.23 31.83
N ILE A 289 12.15 7.60 30.87
CA ILE A 289 11.60 6.52 30.04
C ILE A 289 12.51 5.28 30.12
N ASP A 290 11.92 4.11 29.99
CA ASP A 290 12.63 2.82 29.97
C ASP A 290 12.18 1.88 28.84
N GLN A 291 11.31 2.38 27.95
CA GLN A 291 10.71 1.64 26.85
C GLN A 291 11.49 1.78 25.53
N PRO A 292 11.25 0.89 24.55
CA PRO A 292 11.97 0.90 23.27
C PRO A 292 11.78 2.20 22.47
N VAL A 293 12.89 2.72 21.95
CA VAL A 293 12.94 3.95 21.15
C VAL A 293 13.87 3.79 19.95
N LEU A 294 13.66 4.58 18.91
CA LEU A 294 14.54 4.71 17.74
C LEU A 294 15.37 5.99 17.85
N ASP A 295 16.53 6.04 17.20
CA ASP A 295 17.31 7.27 16.98
C ASP A 295 16.97 7.97 15.66
N THR A 296 16.13 7.36 14.82
CA THR A 296 15.62 7.92 13.57
C THR A 296 14.17 7.48 13.33
N LEU A 297 13.38 8.32 12.65
CA LEU A 297 12.00 8.01 12.30
C LEU A 297 11.85 7.08 11.08
N GLU A 298 12.90 6.88 10.29
CA GLU A 298 12.81 6.12 9.03
C GLU A 298 12.23 4.69 9.20
N PRO A 299 12.64 3.88 10.20
CA PRO A 299 12.09 2.54 10.39
C PRO A 299 10.57 2.54 10.67
N ILE A 300 10.10 3.47 11.51
CA ILE A 300 8.68 3.56 11.85
C ILE A 300 7.85 4.12 10.70
N TRP A 301 8.42 5.00 9.86
CA TRP A 301 7.78 5.47 8.63
C TRP A 301 7.67 4.39 7.57
N ASN A 302 8.68 3.53 7.42
CA ASN A 302 8.58 2.37 6.55
C ASN A 302 7.49 1.41 7.04
N TYR A 303 7.42 1.17 8.35
CA TYR A 303 6.34 0.37 8.94
C TYR A 303 4.95 1.00 8.72
N ALA A 304 4.82 2.33 8.89
CA ALA A 304 3.56 3.02 8.64
C ALA A 304 3.10 2.96 7.17
N LYS A 305 4.03 3.05 6.21
CA LYS A 305 3.72 2.86 4.79
C LYS A 305 3.19 1.45 4.50
N GLU A 306 3.75 0.44 5.17
CA GLU A 306 3.23 -0.93 5.10
C GLU A 306 1.84 -1.07 5.72
N LEU A 307 1.58 -0.46 6.88
CA LEU A 307 0.23 -0.40 7.45
C LEU A 307 -0.78 0.18 6.46
N ASP A 308 -0.43 1.30 5.81
CA ASP A 308 -1.28 1.93 4.79
C ASP A 308 -1.45 1.06 3.53
N ASN A 309 -0.42 0.32 3.13
CA ASN A 309 -0.50 -0.66 2.04
C ASN A 309 -1.52 -1.75 2.37
N VAL A 310 -1.36 -2.37 3.53
CA VAL A 310 -2.10 -3.58 3.92
C VAL A 310 -3.55 -3.27 4.29
N TYR A 311 -3.77 -2.28 5.16
CA TYR A 311 -5.09 -2.03 5.72
C TYR A 311 -5.90 -1.03 4.90
N CYS A 312 -5.26 -0.03 4.29
CA CYS A 312 -6.00 1.07 3.65
C CYS A 312 -6.07 0.92 2.13
N SER A 313 -4.99 0.45 1.47
CA SER A 313 -4.96 0.36 0.01
C SER A 313 -5.70 -0.84 -0.59
N THR A 314 -6.23 -1.71 0.25
CA THR A 314 -7.01 -2.88 -0.18
C THR A 314 -8.41 -2.50 -0.67
N CYS A 315 -9.00 -1.42 -0.13
CA CYS A 315 -10.37 -1.01 -0.45
C CYS A 315 -10.47 0.18 -1.42
N HIS A 316 -9.48 1.06 -1.46
CA HIS A 316 -9.41 2.20 -2.38
C HIS A 316 -7.97 2.60 -2.68
N ALA A 317 -7.75 3.41 -3.71
CA ALA A 317 -6.46 4.02 -3.96
C ALA A 317 -6.00 4.83 -2.74
N LYS A 318 -4.71 4.76 -2.41
CA LYS A 318 -4.14 5.47 -1.26
C LYS A 318 -4.41 6.97 -1.35
N ILE A 319 -4.82 7.56 -0.23
CA ILE A 319 -4.91 9.00 -0.10
C ILE A 319 -3.48 9.50 0.19
N PRO A 320 -2.90 10.38 -0.65
CA PRO A 320 -1.58 10.93 -0.38
C PRO A 320 -1.54 11.64 0.97
N SER A 321 -0.46 11.49 1.73
CA SER A 321 -0.30 12.08 3.08
C SER A 321 -0.46 13.61 3.09
N GLU A 322 -0.07 14.26 2.00
CA GLU A 322 -0.12 15.70 1.78
C GLU A 322 -1.52 16.20 1.38
N HIS A 323 -2.52 15.32 1.28
CA HIS A 323 -3.87 15.69 0.87
C HIS A 323 -4.62 16.49 1.95
N PHE A 324 -4.48 16.08 3.22
CA PHE A 324 -5.13 16.71 4.37
C PHE A 324 -4.14 17.45 5.28
N THR A 325 -4.67 18.35 6.10
CA THR A 325 -3.89 19.03 7.15
C THR A 325 -3.69 18.15 8.37
N VAL A 326 -2.75 18.51 9.26
CA VAL A 326 -2.48 17.80 10.53
C VAL A 326 -3.78 17.56 11.33
N ASN A 327 -4.66 18.56 11.34
CA ASN A 327 -5.90 18.55 12.10
C ASN A 327 -6.98 17.66 11.48
N ALA A 328 -6.96 17.49 10.16
CA ALA A 328 -7.95 16.68 9.44
C ALA A 328 -7.59 15.19 9.47
N TRP A 329 -6.30 14.84 9.55
CA TRP A 329 -5.86 13.45 9.51
C TRP A 329 -6.34 12.58 10.67
N GLY A 330 -6.42 13.10 11.90
CA GLY A 330 -6.87 12.31 13.05
C GLY A 330 -8.27 11.69 12.85
N PRO A 331 -9.31 12.50 12.59
CA PRO A 331 -10.66 11.98 12.30
C PRO A 331 -10.73 11.10 11.04
N VAL A 332 -9.98 11.43 9.99
CA VAL A 332 -9.96 10.67 8.73
C VAL A 332 -9.37 9.27 8.97
N ALA A 333 -8.19 9.19 9.58
CA ALA A 333 -7.53 7.93 9.91
C ALA A 333 -8.43 7.08 10.82
N LYS A 334 -9.05 7.66 11.85
CA LYS A 334 -10.02 6.96 12.70
C LYS A 334 -11.20 6.39 11.91
N SER A 335 -11.74 7.14 10.95
CA SER A 335 -12.83 6.67 10.09
C SER A 335 -12.37 5.55 9.15
N MET A 336 -11.14 5.62 8.62
CA MET A 336 -10.55 4.57 7.79
C MET A 336 -10.32 3.30 8.60
N GLY A 337 -9.64 3.41 9.75
CA GLY A 337 -9.33 2.28 10.63
C GLY A 337 -10.57 1.52 11.10
N GLY A 338 -11.66 2.23 11.41
CA GLY A 338 -12.94 1.61 11.80
C GLY A 338 -13.64 0.79 10.70
N ARG A 339 -13.11 0.79 9.46
CA ARG A 339 -13.57 -0.08 8.35
C ARG A 339 -12.63 -1.24 8.06
N THR A 340 -11.60 -1.40 8.88
CA THR A 340 -10.54 -2.41 8.75
C THR A 340 -10.37 -3.14 10.08
N ASP A 341 -9.55 -4.17 10.09
CA ASP A 341 -9.13 -4.94 11.26
C ASP A 341 -7.82 -4.41 11.89
N ILE A 342 -7.38 -3.20 11.51
CA ILE A 342 -6.18 -2.56 12.08
C ILE A 342 -6.34 -2.38 13.60
N SER A 343 -5.28 -2.70 14.36
CA SER A 343 -5.26 -2.46 15.80
C SER A 343 -5.13 -0.96 16.13
N ASP A 344 -5.63 -0.55 17.30
CA ASP A 344 -5.52 0.86 17.75
C ASP A 344 -4.08 1.36 17.79
N ALA A 345 -3.12 0.51 18.18
CA ALA A 345 -1.70 0.85 18.23
C ALA A 345 -1.12 1.11 16.83
N ASN A 346 -1.46 0.26 15.86
CA ASN A 346 -1.04 0.45 14.47
C ASN A 346 -1.72 1.66 13.84
N LEU A 347 -3.00 1.87 14.14
CA LEU A 347 -3.74 3.03 13.67
C LEU A 347 -3.16 4.34 14.20
N GLU A 348 -2.68 4.36 15.45
CA GLU A 348 -1.99 5.52 16.01
C GLU A 348 -0.69 5.82 15.25
N ILE A 349 0.15 4.80 14.98
CA ILE A 349 1.39 4.97 14.20
C ILE A 349 1.08 5.52 12.80
N LEU A 350 0.07 4.95 12.13
CA LEU A 350 -0.34 5.39 10.80
C LEU A 350 -0.89 6.84 10.83
N THR A 351 -1.67 7.18 11.86
CA THR A 351 -2.16 8.54 12.08
C THR A 351 -1.00 9.52 12.26
N LYS A 352 0.03 9.16 13.04
CA LYS A 352 1.23 9.98 13.19
C LYS A 352 1.97 10.14 11.88
N PHE A 353 2.14 9.08 11.10
CA PHE A 353 2.74 9.16 9.78
C PHE A 353 2.03 10.21 8.90
N PHE A 354 0.70 10.14 8.82
CA PHE A 354 -0.07 11.12 8.05
C PHE A 354 0.05 12.54 8.60
N GLN A 355 0.05 12.72 9.93
CA GLN A 355 0.22 14.03 10.55
C GLN A 355 1.60 14.63 10.30
N HIS A 356 2.67 13.84 10.35
CA HIS A 356 4.05 14.28 10.09
C HIS A 356 4.34 14.56 8.61
N HIS A 357 3.49 14.06 7.70
CA HIS A 357 3.61 14.28 6.26
C HIS A 357 2.40 15.07 5.70
N ALA A 358 1.65 15.72 6.59
CA ALA A 358 0.45 16.47 6.24
C ALA A 358 0.76 17.68 5.38
N LYS A 359 -0.25 18.17 4.65
CA LYS A 359 -0.13 19.31 3.73
C LYS A 359 0.61 20.49 4.33
N ASP A 360 0.21 20.90 5.53
CA ASP A 360 0.70 22.05 6.30
C ASP A 360 1.99 21.76 7.10
N VAL A 361 2.60 20.59 6.90
CA VAL A 361 3.93 20.22 7.40
C VAL A 361 4.95 20.17 6.26
N VAL A 362 4.60 19.53 5.13
CA VAL A 362 5.53 19.40 3.99
C VAL A 362 5.57 20.63 3.07
N SER A 363 4.59 21.55 3.17
CA SER A 363 4.58 22.78 2.38
C SER A 363 5.39 23.94 2.96
N HIS A 364 6.28 23.66 3.93
CA HIS A 364 7.15 24.64 4.58
C HIS A 364 8.63 24.28 4.51
#